data_AF-A0A1J4Y4Q8-F1
#
_entry.id   AF-A0A1J4Y4Q8-F1
#
_cell.length_a   1.000
_cell.length_b   1.000
_cell.length_c   1.000
_cell.angle_alpha   90.00
_cell.angle_beta   90.00
_cell.angle_gamma   90.00
#
_symmetry.space_group_name_H-M   'P 1'
#
loop_
_entity.id
_entity.type
_entity.pdbx_description
1 polymer ?
#
loop_
_entity_poly.entity_id
_entity_poly.type
_entity_poly.pdbx_seq_one_letter_code
_entity_poly.pdbx_strand_id
1 'polypeptide(L)'
;MIPARKTTKKGHYRKIALKAFRTRTYHRRELAKALISAIKRTLGGSIRCRKARTIRAEIIRKCIVYNAFLMLYRLLGQSQYHSHTDHNHTDRSHT
;
A
#
# COMPACT_ATOMS: atom_id res chain seq x y z
N MET A 1 -9.09 -13.45 -2.06
CA MET A 1 -10.43 -12.85 -2.09
C MET A 1 -10.42 -11.80 -0.98
N ILE A 2 -11.33 -10.82 -0.84
CA ILE A 2 -11.70 -10.51 0.56
C ILE A 2 -12.51 -11.75 0.94
N PRO A 3 -11.95 -12.72 1.68
CA PRO A 3 -12.65 -13.97 1.93
C PRO A 3 -14.06 -13.65 2.40
N ALA A 4 -15.04 -14.19 1.68
CA ALA A 4 -16.43 -13.99 2.02
C ALA A 4 -16.66 -14.66 3.39
N ARG A 5 -16.94 -13.85 4.41
CA ARG A 5 -17.36 -14.40 5.70
C ARG A 5 -18.70 -15.10 5.48
N LYS A 6 -18.85 -16.31 6.02
CA LYS A 6 -20.02 -17.19 5.81
C LYS A 6 -21.35 -16.49 6.13
N THR A 7 -21.33 -15.52 7.04
CA THR A 7 -22.53 -14.86 7.61
C THR A 7 -22.90 -13.52 6.97
N THR A 8 -22.15 -12.99 5.99
CA THR A 8 -22.39 -11.63 5.49
C THR A 8 -23.31 -11.63 4.26
N LYS A 9 -24.45 -10.94 4.32
CA LYS A 9 -25.34 -10.71 3.16
C LYS A 9 -24.53 -10.07 2.02
N LYS A 10 -24.49 -10.75 0.85
CA LYS A 10 -23.67 -10.34 -0.30
C LYS A 10 -24.41 -9.28 -1.13
N GLY A 11 -24.15 -8.01 -0.87
CA GLY A 11 -24.64 -6.91 -1.72
C GLY A 11 -24.16 -7.00 -3.18
N HIS A 12 -24.89 -6.38 -4.10
CA HIS A 12 -24.65 -6.42 -5.56
C HIS A 12 -23.17 -6.17 -5.93
N TYR A 13 -22.59 -5.07 -5.44
CA TYR A 13 -21.18 -4.73 -5.70
C TYR A 13 -20.17 -5.75 -5.17
N ARG A 14 -20.49 -6.45 -4.07
CA ARG A 14 -19.61 -7.48 -3.53
C ARG A 14 -19.57 -8.71 -4.43
N LYS A 15 -20.68 -9.05 -5.10
CA LYS A 15 -20.72 -10.12 -6.10
C LYS A 15 -19.84 -9.78 -7.31
N ILE A 16 -19.87 -8.53 -7.79
CA ILE A 16 -19.02 -8.05 -8.88
C ILE A 16 -17.53 -8.12 -8.48
N ALA A 17 -17.18 -7.61 -7.30
CA ALA A 17 -15.80 -7.62 -6.81
C ALA A 17 -15.23 -9.04 -6.60
N LEU A 18 -16.08 -10.00 -6.23
CA LEU A 18 -15.69 -11.42 -6.13
C LEU A 18 -15.42 -12.04 -7.50
N LYS A 19 -16.21 -11.70 -8.52
CA LYS A 19 -16.00 -12.19 -9.90
C LYS A 19 -14.69 -11.69 -10.50
N ALA A 20 -14.32 -10.43 -10.25
CA ALA A 20 -13.07 -9.83 -10.74
C ALA A 20 -11.85 -10.14 -9.85
N PHE A 21 -12.00 -11.01 -8.85
CA PHE A 21 -10.98 -11.21 -7.84
C PHE A 21 -9.76 -11.95 -8.40
N ARG A 22 -8.56 -11.35 -8.26
CA ARG A 22 -7.28 -11.99 -8.59
C ARG A 22 -6.37 -12.01 -7.37
N THR A 23 -5.97 -13.21 -6.93
CA THR A 23 -5.12 -13.42 -5.74
C THR A 23 -3.80 -12.65 -5.84
N ARG A 24 -3.11 -12.78 -6.98
CA ARG A 24 -1.85 -12.07 -7.27
C ARG A 24 -1.96 -10.56 -7.07
N THR A 25 -3.03 -9.94 -7.59
CA THR A 25 -3.25 -8.49 -7.47
C THR A 25 -3.62 -8.10 -6.04
N TYR A 26 -4.39 -8.93 -5.34
CA TYR A 26 -4.83 -8.64 -3.99
C TYR A 26 -3.72 -8.63 -2.95
N HIS A 27 -2.71 -9.50 -3.06
CA HIS A 27 -1.56 -9.48 -2.15
C HIS A 27 -0.80 -8.15 -2.19
N ARG A 28 -0.84 -7.44 -3.32
CA ARG A 28 -0.26 -6.09 -3.45
C ARG A 28 -1.05 -4.99 -2.75
N ARG A 29 -2.26 -5.28 -2.22
CA ARG A 29 -3.07 -4.31 -1.49
C ARG A 29 -2.37 -3.78 -0.24
N GLU A 30 -1.59 -4.62 0.44
CA GLU A 30 -0.86 -4.18 1.64
C GLU A 30 0.16 -3.09 1.31
N LEU A 31 0.80 -3.14 0.12
CA LEU A 31 1.68 -2.06 -0.36
C LEU A 31 0.90 -0.74 -0.52
N ALA A 32 -0.28 -0.80 -1.13
CA ALA A 32 -1.12 0.39 -1.32
C ALA A 32 -1.59 0.98 0.01
N LYS A 33 -1.97 0.14 0.98
CA LYS A 33 -2.33 0.60 2.34
C LYS A 33 -1.15 1.24 3.05
N ALA A 34 0.03 0.61 2.98
CA ALA A 34 1.24 1.11 3.61
C ALA A 34 1.58 2.49 3.05
N LEU A 35 1.54 2.65 1.72
CA LEU A 35 1.75 3.93 1.04
C LEU A 35 0.75 5.01 1.51
N ILE A 36 -0.55 4.70 1.50
CA ILE A 36 -1.58 5.65 1.96
C ILE A 36 -1.37 6.02 3.43
N SER A 37 -1.03 5.03 4.27
CA SER A 37 -0.77 5.26 5.69
C SER A 37 0.45 6.17 5.90
N ALA A 38 1.53 5.96 5.16
CA ALA A 38 2.72 6.81 5.20
C ALA A 38 2.39 8.25 4.78
N ILE A 39 1.72 8.44 3.64
CA ILE A 39 1.30 9.76 3.14
C ILE A 39 0.45 10.51 4.17
N LYS A 40 -0.50 9.82 4.82
CA LYS A 40 -1.35 10.43 5.85
C LYS A 40 -0.57 10.88 7.09
N ARG A 41 0.44 10.11 7.50
CA ARG A 41 1.30 10.46 8.65
C ARG A 41 2.19 11.66 8.34
N THR A 42 2.72 11.75 7.12
CA THR A 42 3.65 12.82 6.74
C THR A 42 2.97 14.11 6.29
N LEU A 43 1.88 14.02 5.53
CA LEU A 43 1.21 15.17 4.88
C LEU A 43 -0.21 15.44 5.42
N GLY A 44 -0.61 14.74 6.48
CA GLY A 44 -1.91 14.86 7.10
C GLY A 44 -3.03 14.13 6.34
N GLY A 45 -3.99 13.59 7.10
CA GLY A 45 -5.09 12.79 6.59
C GLY A 45 -6.29 13.56 6.03
N SER A 46 -6.31 14.89 6.17
CA SER A 46 -7.42 15.74 5.71
C SER A 46 -7.22 16.22 4.27
N ILE A 47 -8.33 16.51 3.59
CA ILE A 47 -8.36 17.11 2.26
C ILE A 47 -9.06 18.47 2.41
N ARG A 48 -8.45 19.55 1.92
CA ARG A 48 -9.02 20.90 2.03
C ARG A 48 -10.04 21.18 0.93
N CYS A 49 -9.84 20.58 -0.23
CA CYS A 49 -10.67 20.79 -1.41
C CYS A 49 -12.05 20.13 -1.28
N ARG A 50 -13.11 20.83 -1.74
CA ARG A 50 -14.50 20.30 -1.76
C ARG A 50 -14.96 19.77 -3.12
N LYS A 51 -14.39 20.26 -4.23
CA LYS A 51 -14.80 19.86 -5.60
C LYS A 51 -14.04 18.59 -6.01
N ALA A 52 -14.71 17.65 -6.69
CA ALA A 52 -14.10 16.38 -7.10
C ALA A 52 -12.82 16.54 -7.95
N ARG A 53 -12.76 17.57 -8.82
CA ARG A 53 -11.56 17.88 -9.60
C ARG A 53 -10.40 18.32 -8.70
N THR A 54 -10.66 19.18 -7.72
CA THR A 54 -9.62 19.71 -6.85
C THR A 54 -9.19 18.71 -5.78
N ILE A 55 -10.10 17.86 -5.29
CA ILE A 55 -9.78 16.70 -4.45
C ILE A 55 -8.77 15.78 -5.15
N ARG A 56 -9.02 15.42 -6.42
CA ARG A 56 -8.10 14.60 -7.22
C ARG A 56 -6.73 15.28 -7.34
N ALA A 57 -6.71 16.57 -7.67
CA ALA A 57 -5.48 17.34 -7.77
C ALA A 57 -4.72 17.45 -6.44
N GLU A 58 -5.42 17.53 -5.31
CA GLU A 58 -4.80 17.57 -3.98
C GLU A 58 -4.16 16.22 -3.62
N ILE A 59 -4.85 15.11 -3.88
CA ILE A 59 -4.31 13.76 -3.65
C ILE A 59 -3.05 13.53 -4.50
N ILE A 60 -3.09 13.87 -5.80
CA ILE A 60 -1.94 13.72 -6.70
C ILE A 60 -0.76 14.54 -6.20
N ARG A 61 -0.99 15.81 -5.82
CA ARG A 61 0.05 16.67 -5.25
C ARG A 61 0.67 16.09 -3.98
N LYS A 62 -0.14 15.55 -3.07
CA LYS A 62 0.38 14.86 -1.87
C LYS A 62 1.27 13.66 -2.23
N CYS A 63 0.89 12.87 -3.23
CA CYS A 63 1.73 11.76 -3.71
C CYS A 63 3.07 12.26 -4.30
N ILE A 64 3.05 13.31 -5.12
CA ILE A 64 4.27 13.90 -5.71
C ILE A 64 5.20 14.40 -4.61
N VAL A 65 4.67 15.14 -3.64
CA VAL A 65 5.43 15.69 -2.52
C VAL A 65 6.04 14.57 -1.68
N TYR A 66 5.28 13.50 -1.38
CA TYR A 66 5.80 12.34 -0.67
C TYR A 66 6.98 11.69 -1.40
N ASN A 67 6.89 11.54 -2.72
CA ASN A 67 7.98 10.99 -3.52
C ASN A 67 9.21 11.92 -3.55
N ALA A 68 9.00 13.23 -3.64
CA ALA A 68 10.08 14.21 -3.59
C ALA A 68 10.81 14.17 -2.24
N PHE A 69 10.08 14.08 -1.13
CA PHE A 69 10.67 13.88 0.19
C PHE A 69 11.44 12.56 0.28
N LEU A 70 10.90 11.46 -0.25
CA LEU A 70 11.61 10.18 -0.26
C LEU A 70 12.93 10.26 -1.05
N MET A 71 12.95 10.96 -2.17
CA MET A 71 14.19 11.21 -2.93
C MET A 71 15.15 12.09 -2.14
N LEU A 72 14.66 13.15 -1.51
CA LEU A 72 15.47 14.05 -0.70
C LEU A 72 16.11 13.30 0.48
N TYR A 73 15.35 12.48 1.21
CA TYR A 73 15.89 11.65 2.30
C TYR A 73 16.94 10.64 1.81
N ARG A 74 16.77 10.08 0.61
CA ARG A 74 17.79 9.20 0.00
C ARG A 74 19.07 9.95 -0.33
N LEU A 75 18.96 11.18 -0.82
CA LEU A 75 20.11 12.01 -1.19
C LEU A 75 20.83 12.57 0.05
N LEU A 76 20.08 12.99 1.08
CA LEU A 76 20.62 13.56 2.31
C LEU A 76 21.11 12.51 3.33
N GLY A 77 20.89 11.21 3.08
CA GLY A 77 21.02 10.19 4.13
C GLY A 77 21.38 8.78 3.64
N GLN A 78 22.43 8.62 2.84
CA GLN A 78 23.09 7.32 2.75
C GLN A 78 23.76 6.96 4.09
N SER A 79 23.04 6.21 4.95
CA SER A 79 23.46 4.93 5.54
C SER A 79 22.67 4.62 6.82
N GLN A 80 21.69 3.73 6.70
CA GLN A 80 21.33 2.80 7.77
C GLN A 80 21.27 1.42 7.11
N TYR A 81 22.42 0.74 7.13
CA TYR A 81 22.64 -0.71 7.02
C TYR A 81 21.98 -1.48 5.86
N HIS A 82 22.82 -1.75 4.85
CA HIS A 82 22.84 -3.02 4.14
C HIS A 82 23.47 -4.09 5.05
N SER A 83 22.65 -4.80 5.82
CA SER A 83 22.94 -6.12 6.44
C SER A 83 21.60 -6.61 7.00
N HIS A 84 20.99 -7.73 6.57
CA HIS A 84 21.52 -9.05 6.32
C HIS A 84 20.59 -9.72 5.28
N THR A 85 21.04 -9.90 4.05
CA THR A 85 20.69 -11.12 3.32
C THR A 85 21.84 -12.10 3.53
N ASP A 86 21.48 -13.38 3.59
CA ASP A 86 22.37 -14.55 3.54
C ASP A 86 22.77 -15.17 4.89
N HIS A 87 21.90 -16.06 5.36
CA HIS A 87 22.13 -17.35 6.05
C HIS A 87 20.72 -17.94 6.31
N ASN A 88 20.25 -19.08 5.79
CA ASN A 88 20.89 -20.23 5.20
C ASN A 88 19.96 -20.89 4.16
N HIS A 89 20.56 -21.28 3.05
CA HIS A 89 20.14 -22.42 2.25
C HIS A 89 20.40 -23.70 3.08
N THR A 90 19.55 -24.70 2.89
CA THR A 90 19.79 -26.13 3.22
C THR A 90 19.97 -26.50 4.70
N ASP A 91 18.90 -27.01 5.32
CA ASP A 91 18.85 -28.38 5.88
C ASP A 91 17.65 -28.56 6.80
N ARG A 92 16.74 -29.46 6.39
CA ARG A 92 15.98 -30.40 7.24
C ARG A 92 15.06 -31.23 6.34
N SER A 93 15.68 -31.97 5.43
CA SER A 93 15.31 -33.36 5.15
C SER A 93 15.89 -34.24 6.28
N HIS A 94 15.16 -35.30 6.63
CA HIS A 94 15.35 -36.22 7.79
C HIS A 94 14.81 -35.64 9.10
N THR A 95 13.82 -36.22 9.79
CA THR A 95 13.28 -37.59 9.87
C THR A 95 11.76 -37.58 10.01
#